data_AF-A0A0Q0VNB3-F1
#
_entry.id   AF-A0A0Q0VNB3-F1
#
_cell.length_a   1.000
_cell.length_b   1.000
_cell.length_c   1.000
_cell.angle_alpha   90.00
_cell.angle_beta   90.00
_cell.angle_gamma   90.00
#
_symmetry.space_group_name_H-M   'P 1'
#
loop_
_entity.id
_entity.type
_entity.pdbx_description
1 polymer ?
#
loop_
_entity_poly.entity_id
_entity_poly.type
_entity_poly.pdbx_seq_one_letter_code
_entity_poly.pdbx_strand_id
1 'polypeptide(L)'
;MAFLPFFIFMAIYAYLYNKKILNIAMLIFIVSLHSNFVYISLMIILFEMAYSRKYKNLNLMFSGIRYKWLLLVLFILFTLTGFAYIEFAGIMKGIISGHVSSVSITTGESGTVPGGLMGMVRALFTDPAYLFSFIYANYILKISYILLLFATTGFMSLYSPEILIIGLPYFGYAITSSYGSYYTLGYQYAAMIYPVMFLGIAFGVSKIIDNLNAKNKNRFTPKKIYF
;
A
#
# COMPACT_ATOMS: atom_id res chain seq x y z
N MET A 1 -13.99 -9.67 -4.89
CA MET A 1 -13.10 -9.32 -3.76
C MET A 1 -12.47 -10.53 -3.09
N ALA A 2 -13.17 -11.67 -2.94
CA ALA A 2 -12.66 -12.84 -2.20
C ALA A 2 -11.26 -13.34 -2.63
N PHE A 3 -10.92 -13.24 -3.92
CA PHE A 3 -9.61 -13.66 -4.43
C PHE A 3 -8.50 -12.60 -4.38
N LEU A 4 -8.82 -11.34 -4.01
CA LEU A 4 -7.81 -10.28 -3.95
C LEU A 4 -6.64 -10.63 -3.00
N PRO A 5 -6.87 -11.15 -1.78
CA PRO A 5 -5.78 -11.60 -0.92
C PRO A 5 -4.90 -12.65 -1.60
N PHE A 6 -5.50 -13.63 -2.30
CA PHE A 6 -4.76 -14.66 -3.02
C PHE A 6 -3.79 -14.05 -4.03
N PHE A 7 -4.24 -13.12 -4.87
CA PHE A 7 -3.36 -12.48 -5.87
C PHE A 7 -2.26 -11.62 -5.23
N ILE A 8 -2.57 -10.88 -4.16
CA ILE A 8 -1.57 -10.09 -3.42
C ILE A 8 -0.47 -10.99 -2.85
N PHE A 9 -0.87 -12.05 -2.14
CA PHE A 9 0.09 -12.99 -1.55
C PHE A 9 0.89 -13.73 -2.60
N MET A 10 0.24 -14.13 -3.71
CA MET A 10 0.92 -14.82 -4.79
C MET A 10 1.91 -13.91 -5.53
N ALA A 11 1.60 -12.62 -5.69
CA ALA A 11 2.54 -11.64 -6.25
C ALA A 11 3.80 -11.53 -5.38
N ILE A 12 3.62 -11.34 -4.07
CA ILE A 12 4.73 -11.23 -3.11
C ILE A 12 5.53 -12.54 -3.06
N TYR A 13 4.86 -13.68 -3.00
CA TYR A 13 5.50 -15.00 -3.02
C TYR A 13 6.32 -15.19 -4.29
N ALA A 14 5.73 -14.95 -5.47
CA ALA A 14 6.41 -15.08 -6.74
C ALA A 14 7.64 -14.17 -6.84
N TYR A 15 7.56 -12.95 -6.30
CA TYR A 15 8.71 -12.05 -6.20
C TYR A 15 9.82 -12.64 -5.32
N LEU A 16 9.50 -13.08 -4.10
CA LEU A 16 10.49 -13.62 -3.16
C LEU A 16 11.19 -14.88 -3.68
N TYR A 17 10.50 -15.70 -4.48
CA TYR A 17 11.04 -16.90 -5.12
C TYR A 17 11.58 -16.65 -6.55
N ASN A 18 11.76 -15.39 -6.93
CA ASN A 18 12.31 -14.97 -8.23
C ASN A 18 11.54 -15.52 -9.46
N LYS A 19 10.24 -15.76 -9.32
CA LYS A 19 9.32 -16.16 -10.40
C LYS A 19 8.76 -14.91 -11.08
N LYS A 20 9.62 -14.20 -11.83
CA LYS A 20 9.32 -12.89 -12.44
C LYS A 20 8.04 -12.85 -13.27
N ILE A 21 7.86 -13.84 -14.16
CA ILE A 21 6.67 -13.93 -15.03
C ILE A 21 5.40 -14.06 -14.20
N LEU A 22 5.42 -14.92 -13.18
CA LEU A 22 4.28 -15.15 -12.31
C LEU A 22 3.95 -13.93 -11.47
N ASN A 23 4.98 -13.24 -10.96
CA ASN A 23 4.80 -11.97 -10.25
C ASN A 23 4.09 -10.93 -11.13
N ILE A 24 4.58 -10.70 -12.35
CA ILE A 24 3.97 -9.77 -13.31
C ILE A 24 2.53 -10.18 -13.62
N ALA A 25 2.28 -11.48 -13.85
CA ALA A 25 0.93 -11.98 -14.09
C ALA A 25 -0.01 -11.69 -12.92
N MET A 26 0.42 -11.91 -11.67
CA MET A 26 -0.38 -11.60 -10.49
C MET A 26 -0.65 -10.10 -10.35
N LEU A 27 0.33 -9.23 -10.63
CA LEU A 27 0.13 -7.78 -10.63
C LEU A 27 -0.89 -7.34 -11.69
N ILE A 28 -0.86 -7.94 -12.89
CA ILE A 28 -1.85 -7.71 -13.94
C ILE A 28 -3.24 -8.17 -13.48
N PHE A 29 -3.35 -9.34 -12.86
CA PHE A 29 -4.62 -9.83 -12.33
C PHE A 29 -5.20 -8.90 -11.26
N ILE A 30 -4.38 -8.41 -10.33
CA ILE A 30 -4.81 -7.42 -9.32
C ILE A 30 -5.44 -6.20 -9.99
N VAL A 31 -4.75 -5.60 -10.98
CA VAL A 31 -5.25 -4.41 -11.68
C VAL A 31 -6.52 -4.73 -12.48
N SER A 32 -6.61 -5.92 -13.09
CA SER A 32 -7.76 -6.32 -13.91
C SER A 32 -9.05 -6.50 -13.11
N LEU A 33 -8.97 -6.79 -11.80
CA LEU A 33 -10.14 -6.97 -10.95
C LEU A 33 -10.91 -5.67 -10.71
N HIS A 34 -10.21 -4.54 -10.62
CA HIS A 34 -10.81 -3.22 -10.41
C HIS A 34 -9.78 -2.14 -10.71
N SER A 35 -10.17 -1.05 -11.39
CA SER A 35 -9.25 0.02 -11.80
C SER A 35 -8.46 0.62 -10.62
N ASN A 36 -9.12 0.92 -9.50
CA ASN A 36 -8.46 1.42 -8.30
C ASN A 36 -7.44 0.44 -7.66
N PHE A 37 -7.37 -0.82 -8.06
CA PHE A 37 -6.34 -1.75 -7.55
C PHE A 37 -4.96 -1.54 -8.15
N VAL A 38 -4.82 -0.59 -9.07
CA VAL A 38 -3.52 0.02 -9.38
C VAL A 38 -2.77 0.46 -8.12
N TYR A 39 -3.45 1.02 -7.11
CA TYR A 39 -2.80 1.43 -5.86
C TYR A 39 -2.15 0.25 -5.13
N ILE A 40 -2.82 -0.91 -5.12
CA ILE A 40 -2.30 -2.15 -4.52
C ILE A 40 -1.04 -2.60 -5.27
N SER A 41 -1.09 -2.64 -6.60
CA SER A 41 0.06 -3.03 -7.42
C SER A 41 1.23 -2.05 -7.26
N LEU A 42 0.97 -0.74 -7.18
CA LEU A 42 2.02 0.26 -6.92
C LEU A 42 2.68 0.08 -5.56
N MET A 43 1.92 -0.23 -4.50
CA MET A 43 2.49 -0.54 -3.19
C MET A 43 3.37 -1.79 -3.23
N ILE A 44 2.92 -2.84 -3.92
CA ILE A 44 3.72 -4.07 -4.08
C ILE A 44 5.01 -3.76 -4.84
N ILE A 45 4.95 -3.04 -5.96
CA ILE A 45 6.13 -2.65 -6.73
C ILE A 45 7.09 -1.80 -5.86
N LEU A 46 6.57 -0.85 -5.08
CA LEU A 46 7.39 -0.03 -4.20
C LEU A 46 8.09 -0.86 -3.13
N PHE A 47 7.37 -1.83 -2.53
CA PHE A 47 7.97 -2.82 -1.63
C PHE A 47 9.06 -3.63 -2.32
N GLU A 48 8.80 -4.17 -3.50
CA GLU A 48 9.74 -4.97 -4.26
C GLU A 48 11.02 -4.19 -4.62
N MET A 49 10.88 -2.92 -5.01
CA MET A 49 12.03 -2.05 -5.27
C MET A 49 12.84 -1.79 -3.99
N ALA A 50 12.18 -1.45 -2.88
CA ALA A 50 12.84 -1.21 -1.61
C ALA A 50 13.56 -2.47 -1.09
N TYR A 51 12.89 -3.62 -1.18
CA TYR A 51 13.40 -4.90 -0.70
C TYR A 51 14.57 -5.42 -1.56
N SER A 52 14.46 -5.35 -2.89
CA SER A 52 15.54 -5.74 -3.82
C SER A 52 16.82 -4.95 -3.59
N ARG A 53 16.70 -3.69 -3.14
CA ARG A 53 17.86 -2.85 -2.81
C ARG A 53 18.54 -3.25 -1.52
N LYS A 54 17.77 -3.66 -0.52
CA LYS A 54 18.29 -4.14 0.76
C LYS A 54 18.96 -5.52 0.59
N TYR A 55 18.41 -6.38 -0.27
CA TYR A 55 18.86 -7.76 -0.45
C TYR A 55 19.34 -8.04 -1.88
N LYS A 56 20.38 -7.32 -2.33
CA LYS A 56 20.92 -7.44 -3.70
C LYS A 56 21.38 -8.85 -4.08
N ASN A 57 21.84 -9.62 -3.09
CA ASN A 57 22.40 -10.95 -3.31
C ASN A 57 21.34 -12.00 -3.69
N LEU A 58 20.04 -11.70 -3.53
CA LEU A 58 18.94 -12.64 -3.80
C LEU A 58 18.52 -12.68 -5.28
N ASN A 59 19.18 -11.92 -6.17
CA ASN A 59 18.90 -11.88 -7.61
C ASN A 59 17.41 -11.64 -7.97
N LEU A 60 16.73 -10.82 -7.16
CA LEU A 60 15.30 -10.48 -7.30
C LEU A 60 15.05 -9.57 -8.51
N MET A 61 13.77 -9.35 -8.85
CA MET A 61 13.38 -8.65 -10.09
C MET A 61 14.10 -7.31 -10.31
N PHE A 62 14.26 -6.49 -9.27
CA PHE A 62 14.89 -5.18 -9.34
C PHE A 62 16.35 -5.16 -8.84
N SER A 63 16.92 -6.29 -8.42
CA SER A 63 18.27 -6.32 -7.83
C SER A 63 19.38 -6.04 -8.86
N GLY A 64 19.13 -6.34 -10.13
CA GLY A 64 20.06 -6.05 -11.24
C GLY A 64 20.19 -4.56 -11.58
N ILE A 65 19.30 -3.71 -11.08
CA ILE A 65 19.32 -2.28 -11.38
C ILE A 65 20.33 -1.57 -10.46
N ARG A 66 21.47 -1.21 -11.05
CA ARG A 66 22.60 -0.58 -10.33
C ARG A 66 22.22 0.81 -9.78
N TYR A 67 21.59 1.64 -10.61
CA TYR A 67 21.39 3.06 -10.33
C TYR A 67 20.05 3.35 -9.63
N LYS A 68 20.11 4.13 -8.54
CA LYS A 68 18.92 4.51 -7.75
C LYS A 68 17.92 5.35 -8.56
N TRP A 69 18.43 6.28 -9.36
CA TRP A 69 17.59 7.16 -10.17
C TRP A 69 16.78 6.37 -11.21
N LEU A 70 17.32 5.26 -11.73
CA LEU A 70 16.60 4.42 -12.69
C LEU A 70 15.39 3.73 -12.06
N LEU A 71 15.52 3.26 -10.81
CA LEU A 71 14.37 2.74 -10.05
C LEU A 71 13.30 3.82 -9.81
N LEU A 72 13.73 5.03 -9.48
CA LEU A 72 12.83 6.16 -9.31
C LEU A 72 12.09 6.48 -10.61
N VAL A 73 12.79 6.52 -11.74
CA VAL A 73 12.19 6.73 -13.07
C VAL A 73 11.20 5.62 -13.40
N LEU A 74 11.55 4.36 -13.17
CA LEU A 74 10.62 3.23 -13.38
C LEU A 74 9.37 3.36 -12.49
N PHE A 75 9.55 3.71 -11.21
CA PHE A 75 8.42 3.90 -10.30
C PHE A 75 7.50 5.04 -10.76
N ILE A 76 8.08 6.16 -11.21
CA ILE A 76 7.33 7.29 -11.77
C ILE A 76 6.57 6.83 -13.02
N LEU A 77 7.21 6.11 -13.94
CA LEU A 77 6.57 5.60 -15.15
C LEU A 77 5.41 4.64 -14.83
N PHE A 78 5.59 3.71 -13.88
CA PHE A 78 4.52 2.84 -13.42
C PHE A 78 3.37 3.63 -12.80
N THR A 79 3.68 4.65 -12.01
CA THR A 79 2.67 5.51 -11.37
C THR A 79 1.88 6.29 -12.41
N LEU A 80 2.55 6.92 -13.39
CA LEU A 80 1.91 7.66 -14.48
C LEU A 80 1.04 6.74 -15.35
N THR A 81 1.54 5.55 -15.68
CA THR A 81 0.78 4.56 -16.48
C THR A 81 -0.44 4.07 -15.71
N GLY A 82 -0.28 3.78 -14.41
CA GLY A 82 -1.38 3.38 -13.54
C GLY A 82 -2.46 4.48 -13.42
N PHE A 83 -2.03 5.73 -13.29
CA PHE A 83 -2.95 6.87 -13.26
C PHE A 83 -3.72 7.01 -14.58
N ALA A 84 -3.02 6.98 -15.72
CA ALA A 84 -3.65 7.01 -17.04
C ALA A 84 -4.67 5.87 -17.23
N TYR A 85 -4.37 4.68 -16.72
CA TYR A 85 -5.30 3.55 -16.75
C TYR A 85 -6.56 3.77 -15.88
N ILE A 86 -6.42 4.31 -14.66
CA ILE A 86 -7.57 4.63 -13.80
C ILE A 86 -8.51 5.60 -14.52
N GLU A 87 -7.97 6.67 -15.10
CA GLU A 87 -8.74 7.67 -15.85
C GLU A 87 -9.45 7.03 -17.04
N PHE A 88 -8.71 6.26 -17.86
CA PHE A 88 -9.27 5.56 -19.00
C PHE A 88 -10.42 4.62 -18.61
N ALA A 89 -10.23 3.81 -17.55
CA ALA A 89 -11.27 2.92 -17.05
C ALA A 89 -12.51 3.68 -16.55
N GLY A 90 -12.31 4.86 -15.94
CA GLY A 90 -13.39 5.76 -15.54
C GLY A 90 -14.22 6.24 -16.73
N ILE A 91 -13.56 6.74 -17.79
CA ILE A 91 -14.21 7.16 -19.04
C ILE A 91 -15.04 6.00 -19.62
N MET A 92 -14.41 4.83 -19.78
CA MET A 92 -15.05 3.66 -20.38
C MET A 92 -16.25 3.19 -19.57
N LYS A 93 -16.17 3.18 -18.24
CA LYS A 93 -17.29 2.82 -17.37
C LYS A 93 -18.48 3.77 -17.59
N GLY A 94 -18.22 5.06 -17.77
CA GLY A 94 -19.24 6.04 -18.12
C GLY A 94 -19.94 5.73 -19.42
N ILE A 95 -19.15 5.62 -20.50
CA ILE A 95 -19.66 5.29 -21.84
C ILE A 95 -20.55 4.03 -21.80
N ILE A 96 -20.09 2.97 -21.13
CA ILE A 96 -20.85 1.71 -21.01
C ILE A 96 -22.16 1.89 -20.22
N SER A 97 -22.14 2.71 -19.16
CA SER A 97 -23.32 2.94 -18.33
C SER A 97 -24.39 3.84 -18.96
N GLY A 98 -24.16 4.36 -20.17
CA GLY A 98 -25.06 5.29 -20.87
C GLY A 98 -25.18 6.67 -20.21
N HIS A 99 -24.47 6.90 -19.11
CA HIS A 99 -24.32 8.20 -18.50
C HIS A 99 -23.01 8.77 -18.99
N VAL A 100 -23.01 10.03 -19.45
CA VAL A 100 -21.75 10.77 -19.58
C VAL A 100 -21.20 10.88 -18.17
N SER A 101 -20.37 9.92 -17.77
CA SER A 101 -19.50 10.12 -16.64
C SER A 101 -18.66 11.29 -17.09
N SER A 102 -19.01 12.48 -16.60
CA SER A 102 -18.01 13.51 -16.51
C SER A 102 -16.89 12.82 -15.76
N VAL A 103 -15.79 12.57 -16.48
CA VAL A 103 -14.49 12.48 -15.84
C VAL A 103 -14.20 13.91 -15.43
N SER A 104 -14.99 14.38 -14.45
CA SER A 104 -14.46 15.35 -13.56
C SER A 104 -13.24 14.68 -12.96
N ILE A 105 -12.23 15.49 -12.69
CA ILE A 105 -11.15 15.15 -11.77
C ILE A 105 -11.77 15.08 -10.35
N THR A 106 -13.01 14.55 -10.21
CA THR A 106 -13.95 14.48 -9.09
C THR A 106 -14.89 13.28 -9.22
N THR A 107 -14.44 12.08 -8.84
CA THR A 107 -15.45 11.06 -8.47
C THR A 107 -16.12 11.51 -7.18
N GLY A 108 -17.33 12.08 -7.30
CA GLY A 108 -18.28 12.10 -6.20
C GLY A 108 -18.35 10.69 -5.59
N GLU A 109 -18.06 10.64 -4.30
CA GLU A 109 -17.83 9.46 -3.45
C GLU A 109 -16.79 8.43 -3.97
N SER A 110 -15.53 8.90 -4.05
CA SER A 110 -14.46 8.28 -3.26
C SER A 110 -13.41 9.33 -2.78
N GLY A 111 -13.68 9.94 -1.62
CA GLY A 111 -12.70 10.60 -0.75
C GLY A 111 -12.27 12.06 -0.94
N THR A 112 -13.11 12.86 -1.60
CA THR A 112 -13.37 14.33 -1.44
C THR A 112 -12.27 15.20 -0.79
N VAL A 113 -11.61 16.18 -1.46
CA VAL A 113 -12.14 17.49 -1.92
C VAL A 113 -11.27 18.18 -2.98
N PRO A 114 -11.88 18.83 -3.96
CA PRO A 114 -12.90 18.26 -4.81
C PRO A 114 -12.13 17.45 -5.86
N GLY A 115 -11.84 16.18 -5.55
CA GLY A 115 -11.87 15.12 -6.56
C GLY A 115 -10.60 14.38 -6.97
N GLY A 116 -9.44 14.69 -6.39
CA GLY A 116 -8.22 13.90 -6.61
C GLY A 116 -7.02 14.41 -5.84
N LEU A 117 -5.86 13.76 -6.00
CA LEU A 117 -4.61 14.12 -5.33
C LEU A 117 -4.22 15.59 -5.57
N MET A 118 -4.46 16.13 -6.77
CA MET A 118 -4.16 17.53 -7.08
C MET A 118 -5.08 18.52 -6.35
N GLY A 119 -6.36 18.16 -6.17
CA GLY A 119 -7.31 18.93 -5.37
C GLY A 119 -6.89 18.99 -3.91
N MET A 120 -6.42 17.87 -3.37
CA MET A 120 -5.86 17.76 -2.02
C MET A 120 -4.60 18.63 -1.85
N VAL A 121 -3.65 18.55 -2.78
CA VAL A 121 -2.43 19.39 -2.75
C VAL A 121 -2.79 20.87 -2.85
N ARG A 122 -3.69 21.25 -3.75
CA ARG A 122 -4.14 22.64 -3.85
C ARG A 122 -4.78 23.10 -2.54
N ALA A 123 -5.73 22.34 -2.00
CA ALA A 123 -6.42 22.67 -0.76
C ALA A 123 -5.44 22.83 0.41
N LEU A 124 -4.40 21.99 0.50
CA LEU A 124 -3.36 22.12 1.53
C LEU A 124 -2.69 23.51 1.55
N PHE A 125 -2.49 24.13 0.38
CA PHE A 125 -1.83 25.44 0.27
C PHE A 125 -2.80 26.62 0.18
N THR A 126 -4.00 26.43 -0.36
CA THR A 126 -4.95 27.54 -0.59
C THR A 126 -6.03 27.64 0.48
N ASP A 127 -6.44 26.52 1.08
CA ASP A 127 -7.48 26.46 2.11
C ASP A 127 -7.29 25.24 3.02
N PRO A 128 -6.30 25.28 3.94
CA PRO A 128 -6.02 24.16 4.82
C PRO A 128 -7.16 23.87 5.78
N ALA A 129 -7.94 24.87 6.19
CA ALA A 129 -9.10 24.69 7.06
C ALA A 129 -10.16 23.81 6.38
N TYR A 130 -10.39 24.02 5.09
CA TYR A 130 -11.24 23.16 4.29
C TYR A 130 -10.71 21.72 4.24
N LEU A 131 -9.41 21.49 4.00
CA LEU A 131 -8.83 20.13 4.04
C LEU A 131 -9.03 19.47 5.43
N PHE A 132 -8.81 20.20 6.52
CA PHE A 132 -9.00 19.69 7.88
C PHE A 132 -10.46 19.31 8.18
N SER A 133 -11.44 19.98 7.57
CA SER A 133 -12.85 19.61 7.70
C SER A 133 -13.12 18.18 7.23
N PHE A 134 -12.39 17.71 6.20
CA PHE A 134 -12.51 16.34 5.70
C PHE A 134 -11.78 15.35 6.57
N ILE A 135 -10.65 15.73 7.17
CA ILE A 135 -9.97 14.90 8.18
C ILE A 135 -10.89 14.71 9.40
N TYR A 136 -11.59 15.75 9.84
CA TYR A 136 -12.52 15.69 10.95
C TYR A 136 -13.83 14.96 10.62
N ALA A 137 -14.26 14.98 9.35
CA ALA A 137 -15.40 14.20 8.91
C ALA A 137 -15.18 12.71 9.22
N ASN A 138 -16.19 12.07 9.83
CA ASN A 138 -16.16 10.66 10.21
C ASN A 138 -14.97 10.26 11.10
N TYR A 139 -14.44 11.16 11.94
CA TYR A 139 -13.25 10.90 12.76
C TYR A 139 -13.38 9.63 13.64
N ILE A 140 -14.57 9.36 14.20
CA ILE A 140 -14.82 8.16 15.01
C ILE A 140 -14.60 6.89 14.17
N LEU A 141 -15.13 6.86 12.94
CA LEU A 141 -14.96 5.72 12.02
C LEU A 141 -13.50 5.56 11.61
N LYS A 142 -12.78 6.66 11.35
CA LYS A 142 -11.35 6.64 11.02
C LYS A 142 -10.48 6.06 12.13
N ILE A 143 -10.67 6.55 13.36
CA ILE A 143 -9.94 6.07 14.53
C ILE A 143 -10.26 4.59 14.77
N SER A 144 -11.54 4.22 14.72
CA SER A 144 -11.98 2.83 14.88
C SER A 144 -11.39 1.92 13.82
N TYR A 145 -11.36 2.36 12.55
CA TYR A 145 -10.76 1.64 11.45
C TYR A 145 -9.26 1.40 11.66
N ILE A 146 -8.50 2.45 12.01
CA ILE A 146 -7.06 2.34 12.26
C ILE A 146 -6.79 1.38 13.43
N LEU A 147 -7.52 1.54 14.54
CA LEU A 147 -7.40 0.65 15.70
C LEU A 147 -7.69 -0.80 15.33
N LEU A 148 -8.77 -1.04 14.57
CA LEU A 148 -9.15 -2.38 14.15
C LEU A 148 -8.14 -2.98 13.16
N LEU A 149 -7.60 -2.18 12.26
CA LEU A 149 -6.55 -2.56 11.32
C LEU A 149 -5.30 -3.05 12.07
N PHE A 150 -4.85 -2.32 13.10
CA PHE A 150 -3.69 -2.75 13.89
C PHE A 150 -4.03 -3.89 14.86
N ALA A 151 -5.19 -3.85 15.52
CA ALA A 151 -5.62 -4.85 16.49
C ALA A 151 -5.80 -6.24 15.84
N THR A 152 -6.38 -6.31 14.63
CA THR A 152 -6.49 -7.58 13.87
C THR A 152 -5.15 -8.19 13.51
N THR A 153 -4.09 -7.37 13.48
CA THR A 153 -2.71 -7.82 13.28
C THR A 153 -1.95 -8.06 14.59
N GLY A 154 -2.61 -8.00 15.74
CA GLY A 154 -1.97 -8.07 17.06
C GLY A 154 -0.92 -6.98 17.28
N PHE A 155 -1.06 -5.83 16.59
CA PHE A 155 -0.09 -4.74 16.51
C PHE A 155 1.30 -5.14 15.98
N MET A 156 1.45 -6.34 15.41
CA MET A 156 2.75 -6.85 14.93
C MET A 156 3.33 -6.00 13.81
N SER A 157 2.47 -5.40 12.99
CA SER A 157 2.87 -4.50 11.90
C SER A 157 3.63 -3.26 12.38
N LEU A 158 3.41 -2.81 13.63
CA LEU A 158 4.15 -1.68 14.21
C LEU A 158 5.63 -1.98 14.47
N TYR A 159 6.03 -3.26 14.50
CA TYR A 159 7.44 -3.64 14.62
C TYR A 159 8.21 -3.49 13.29
N SER A 160 7.53 -3.22 12.17
CA SER A 160 8.12 -2.95 10.86
C SER A 160 7.61 -1.62 10.29
N PRO A 161 7.94 -0.48 10.93
CA PRO A 161 7.49 0.83 10.47
C PRO A 161 7.96 1.15 9.05
N GLU A 162 9.08 0.59 8.62
CA GLU A 162 9.59 0.77 7.25
C GLU A 162 8.62 0.23 6.17
N ILE A 163 7.86 -0.82 6.48
CA ILE A 163 6.83 -1.35 5.59
C ILE A 163 5.59 -0.47 5.64
N LEU A 164 5.19 0.02 6.82
CA LEU A 164 4.03 0.91 6.98
C LEU A 164 4.18 2.21 6.19
N ILE A 165 5.42 2.73 6.04
CA ILE A 165 5.72 3.92 5.23
C ILE A 165 5.23 3.76 3.78
N ILE A 166 5.27 2.54 3.22
CA ILE A 166 4.81 2.25 1.85
C ILE A 166 3.30 2.50 1.71
N GLY A 167 2.53 2.32 2.80
CA GLY A 167 1.10 2.56 2.84
C GLY A 167 0.69 4.01 3.07
N LEU A 168 1.63 4.90 3.43
CA LEU A 168 1.31 6.30 3.76
C LEU A 168 0.59 7.06 2.64
N PRO A 169 0.94 6.92 1.34
CA PRO A 169 0.20 7.61 0.28
C PRO A 169 -1.29 7.25 0.28
N TYR A 170 -1.61 5.97 0.49
CA TYR A 170 -2.99 5.54 0.58
C TYR A 170 -3.65 5.96 1.89
N PHE A 171 -2.95 5.90 3.03
CA PHE A 171 -3.48 6.43 4.29
C PHE A 171 -3.78 7.93 4.20
N GLY A 172 -2.93 8.71 3.53
CA GLY A 172 -3.15 10.12 3.30
C GLY A 172 -4.43 10.35 2.48
N TYR A 173 -4.55 9.64 1.36
CA TYR A 173 -5.77 9.69 0.53
C TYR A 173 -7.02 9.21 1.27
N ALA A 174 -6.92 8.09 1.99
CA ALA A 174 -8.01 7.51 2.75
C ALA A 174 -8.41 8.45 3.88
N ILE A 175 -7.51 9.00 4.69
CA ILE A 175 -7.88 9.82 5.86
C ILE A 175 -8.47 11.19 5.47
N THR A 176 -8.16 11.69 4.29
CA THR A 176 -8.79 12.91 3.74
C THR A 176 -10.16 12.62 3.12
N SER A 177 -10.62 11.37 3.09
CA SER A 177 -11.92 11.00 2.54
C SER A 177 -13.08 11.32 3.48
N SER A 178 -14.15 11.92 2.97
CA SER A 178 -15.43 11.93 3.70
C SER A 178 -16.26 10.66 3.46
N TYR A 179 -15.83 9.76 2.57
CA TYR A 179 -16.62 8.59 2.18
C TYR A 179 -16.44 7.43 3.18
N GLY A 180 -17.53 7.09 3.89
CA GLY A 180 -17.51 6.12 4.99
C GLY A 180 -16.98 4.73 4.61
N SER A 181 -17.19 4.28 3.38
CA SER A 181 -16.75 2.95 2.92
C SER A 181 -15.22 2.75 2.90
N TYR A 182 -14.42 3.82 3.00
CA TYR A 182 -12.97 3.70 3.23
C TYR A 182 -12.61 3.16 4.62
N TYR A 183 -13.50 3.33 5.60
CA TYR A 183 -13.27 3.01 7.00
C TYR A 183 -14.11 1.83 7.49
N THR A 184 -14.99 1.30 6.64
CA THR A 184 -15.85 0.17 6.98
C THR A 184 -15.24 -1.12 6.46
N LEU A 185 -15.02 -2.09 7.35
CA LEU A 185 -14.53 -3.41 6.97
C LEU A 185 -15.50 -4.11 6.02
N GLY A 186 -14.96 -4.96 5.15
CA GLY A 186 -15.73 -5.70 4.15
C GLY A 186 -15.89 -4.96 2.81
N TYR A 187 -15.69 -3.65 2.78
CA TYR A 187 -15.62 -2.90 1.52
C TYR A 187 -14.24 -3.00 0.87
N GLN A 188 -14.22 -2.90 -0.46
CA GLN A 188 -13.01 -2.99 -1.26
C GLN A 188 -12.00 -1.86 -1.01
N TYR A 189 -12.47 -0.72 -0.55
CA TYR A 189 -11.62 0.44 -0.27
C TYR A 189 -10.69 0.12 0.89
N ALA A 190 -11.23 -0.37 2.00
CA ALA A 190 -10.46 -0.81 3.15
C ALA A 190 -9.42 -1.91 2.83
N ALA A 191 -9.63 -2.69 1.76
CA ALA A 191 -8.71 -3.74 1.33
C ALA A 191 -7.42 -3.22 0.66
N MET A 192 -7.38 -1.95 0.24
CA MET A 192 -6.22 -1.39 -0.47
C MET A 192 -4.96 -1.34 0.40
N ILE A 193 -5.09 -1.27 1.73
CA ILE A 193 -3.95 -1.26 2.66
C ILE A 193 -3.45 -2.66 3.02
N TYR A 194 -4.17 -3.72 2.64
CA TYR A 194 -3.86 -5.10 3.04
C TYR A 194 -2.42 -5.55 2.73
N PRO A 195 -1.83 -5.28 1.54
CA PRO A 195 -0.46 -5.70 1.27
C PRO A 195 0.52 -5.17 2.33
N VAL A 196 0.37 -3.90 2.71
CA VAL A 196 1.22 -3.23 3.68
C VAL A 196 1.03 -3.82 5.08
N MET A 197 -0.22 -4.07 5.48
CA MET A 197 -0.51 -4.66 6.79
C MET A 197 0.04 -6.08 6.92
N PHE A 198 -0.18 -6.93 5.92
CA PHE A 198 0.29 -8.32 5.96
C PHE A 198 1.82 -8.42 5.86
N LEU A 199 2.45 -7.61 5.00
CA LEU A 199 3.92 -7.52 4.99
C LEU A 199 4.41 -7.02 6.35
N GLY A 200 3.78 -6.00 6.91
CA GLY A 200 4.13 -5.47 8.24
C GLY A 200 4.10 -6.55 9.31
N ILE A 201 3.07 -7.40 9.32
CA ILE A 201 2.99 -8.57 10.23
C ILE A 201 4.17 -9.52 10.02
N ALA A 202 4.39 -9.96 8.78
CA ALA A 202 5.42 -10.95 8.48
C ALA A 202 6.82 -10.47 8.92
N PHE A 203 7.15 -9.22 8.60
CA PHE A 203 8.42 -8.62 9.00
C PHE A 203 8.48 -8.31 10.51
N GLY A 204 7.37 -7.87 11.11
CA GLY A 204 7.28 -7.62 12.54
C GLY A 204 7.50 -8.89 13.37
N VAL A 205 6.84 -9.99 13.00
CA VAL A 205 7.01 -11.31 13.63
C VAL A 205 8.45 -11.80 13.46
N SER A 206 9.03 -11.69 12.26
CA SER A 206 10.44 -12.06 12.03
C SER A 206 11.38 -11.33 12.98
N LYS A 207 11.23 -10.00 13.12
CA LYS A 207 12.07 -9.20 14.02
C LYS A 207 11.90 -9.60 15.50
N ILE A 208 10.68 -9.93 15.92
CA ILE A 208 10.42 -10.39 17.29
C ILE A 208 11.15 -11.71 17.53
N ILE A 209 11.03 -12.68 16.62
CA ILE A 209 11.72 -13.97 16.71
C ILE A 209 13.25 -13.78 16.75
N ASP A 210 13.79 -12.94 15.87
CA ASP A 210 15.23 -12.63 15.84
C ASP A 210 15.72 -12.04 17.16
N ASN A 211 14.94 -11.12 17.75
CA ASN A 211 15.25 -10.51 19.05
C ASN A 211 15.21 -11.53 20.21
N LEU A 212 14.24 -12.45 20.20
CA LEU A 212 14.15 -13.54 21.19
C LEU A 212 15.36 -14.48 21.08
N ASN A 213 15.73 -14.85 19.86
CA ASN A 213 16.88 -15.72 19.59
C ASN A 213 18.22 -15.06 19.97
N ALA A 214 18.39 -13.77 19.67
CA ALA A 214 19.57 -13.02 20.07
C ALA A 214 19.72 -12.92 21.60
N LYS A 215 18.62 -12.67 22.31
CA LYS A 215 18.62 -12.67 23.78
C LYS A 215 18.96 -14.05 24.37
N ASN A 216 18.50 -15.14 23.75
CA ASN A 216 18.86 -16.49 24.18
C ASN A 216 20.35 -16.80 23.96
N LYS A 217 20.94 -16.42 22.81
CA LYS A 217 22.39 -16.57 22.59
C LYS A 217 23.24 -15.82 23.63
N ASN A 218 22.78 -14.65 24.08
CA ASN A 218 23.47 -13.88 25.13
C ASN A 218 23.24 -14.42 26.55
N ARG A 219 22.22 -15.27 26.79
CA ARG A 219 22.01 -15.94 28.09
C ARG A 219 22.84 -17.20 28.25
N PHE A 220 23.19 -17.88 27.17
CA PHE A 220 23.98 -19.13 27.18
C PHE A 220 25.46 -18.93 26.85
N THR A 221 25.91 -17.70 26.60
CA THR A 221 27.35 -17.40 26.56
C THR A 221 27.84 -17.27 28.00
N PRO A 222 28.68 -18.19 28.50
CA PRO A 222 29.23 -18.07 29.84
C PRO A 222 29.99 -16.75 29.92
N LYS A 223 29.61 -15.89 30.87
CA LYS A 223 30.47 -14.76 31.25
C LYS A 223 31.83 -15.36 31.57
N LYS A 224 32.86 -15.02 30.81
CA LYS A 224 34.25 -15.31 31.20
C LYS A 224 34.46 -14.61 32.53
N ILE A 225 34.43 -15.40 33.60
CA ILE A 225 34.90 -14.97 34.92
C ILE A 225 36.41 -14.98 34.77
N TYR A 226 37.00 -13.79 34.67
CA TYR A 226 38.44 -13.63 34.82
C TYR A 226 38.72 -13.77 36.32
N PHE A 227 39.37 -14.87 36.69
CA PHE A 227 40.04 -15.03 37.98
C PHE A 227 41.47 -14.50 37.85
#